data_AF-A0A1G3ZH13-F1
#
_entry.id   AF-A0A1G3ZH13-F1
#
_cell.length_a   1.000
_cell.length_b   1.000
_cell.length_c   1.000
_cell.angle_alpha   90.00
_cell.angle_beta   90.00
_cell.angle_gamma   90.00
#
_symmetry.space_group_name_H-M   'P 1'
#
loop_
_entity.id
_entity.type
_entity.pdbx_description
1 polymer ?
#
loop_
_entity_poly.entity_id
_entity_poly.type
_entity_poly.pdbx_seq_one_letter_code
_entity_poly.pdbx_strand_id
1 'polypeptide(L)'
;MTILPLPNAEHAFIDESKLSGYCLNQHHSEGKHKASIFAAFGISDVFMLKSLLLEAVVSELAVLERIDEYGRLYNVGFYYNAAPVQSIWMIRKGEDFPRLVTCYISQ
;
A
#
# COMPACT_ATOMS: atom_id res chain seq x y z
N MET A 1 -18.78 -7.54 -0.80
CA MET A 1 -17.56 -6.74 -0.53
C MET A 1 -18.01 -5.47 0.16
N THR A 2 -17.41 -5.13 1.30
CA THR A 2 -17.69 -3.87 1.99
C THR A 2 -16.71 -2.82 1.48
N ILE A 3 -17.24 -1.73 0.94
CA ILE A 3 -16.47 -0.59 0.42
C ILE A 3 -16.72 0.60 1.32
N LEU A 4 -15.66 1.21 1.83
CA LEU A 4 -15.73 2.30 2.81
C LEU A 4 -14.43 3.13 2.80
N PRO A 5 -14.45 4.38 3.26
CA PRO A 5 -13.22 5.08 3.61
C PRO A 5 -12.42 4.27 4.63
N LEU A 6 -11.10 4.28 4.48
CA LEU A 6 -10.23 3.54 5.40
C LEU A 6 -10.25 4.23 6.80
N PRO A 7 -10.50 3.51 7.90
CA PRO A 7 -10.57 4.14 9.22
C PRO A 7 -9.25 4.79 9.64
N ASN A 8 -9.32 6.03 10.14
CA ASN A 8 -8.18 6.83 10.61
C ASN A 8 -7.03 6.91 9.59
N ALA A 9 -7.37 7.06 8.30
CA ALA A 9 -6.43 7.11 7.19
C ALA A 9 -5.39 8.24 7.32
N GLU A 10 -5.76 9.35 7.93
CA GLU A 10 -4.87 10.48 8.22
C GLU A 10 -3.73 10.13 9.19
N HIS A 11 -3.89 9.04 9.95
CA HIS A 11 -2.88 8.49 10.85
C HIS A 11 -2.10 7.31 10.22
N ALA A 12 -2.21 7.11 8.91
CA ALA A 12 -1.56 6.01 8.21
C ALA A 12 -0.05 5.98 8.40
N PHE A 13 0.45 4.78 8.70
CA PHE A 13 1.85 4.54 8.96
C PHE A 13 2.49 3.69 7.85
N ILE A 14 3.54 4.24 7.25
CA ILE A 14 4.40 3.54 6.29
C ILE A 14 5.81 3.48 6.87
N ASP A 15 6.29 2.26 7.10
CA ASP A 15 7.69 2.00 7.38
C ASP A 15 8.49 2.13 6.07
N GLU A 16 9.38 3.12 5.99
CA GLU A 16 10.19 3.39 4.80
C GLU A 16 11.10 2.21 4.43
N SER A 17 11.54 1.41 5.41
CA SER A 17 12.35 0.21 5.16
C SER A 17 11.59 -0.84 4.34
N LYS A 18 10.24 -0.84 4.41
CA LYS A 18 9.41 -1.70 3.59
C LYS A 18 9.34 -1.24 2.13
N LEU A 19 9.38 0.07 1.90
CA LEU A 19 9.41 0.60 0.54
C LEU A 19 10.79 0.37 -0.09
N SER A 20 11.85 0.80 0.58
CA SER A 20 13.22 0.72 0.06
C SER A 20 13.79 -0.69 0.07
N GLY A 21 13.46 -1.49 1.09
CA GLY A 21 13.99 -2.84 1.29
C GLY A 21 13.20 -3.94 0.61
N TYR A 22 11.93 -3.70 0.27
CA TYR A 22 11.04 -4.71 -0.34
C TYR A 22 10.36 -4.23 -1.63
N CYS A 23 9.48 -3.22 -1.58
CA CYS A 23 8.64 -2.85 -2.74
C CYS A 23 9.45 -2.32 -3.93
N LEU A 24 10.48 -1.51 -3.68
CA LEU A 24 11.34 -0.90 -4.70
C LEU A 24 12.73 -1.54 -4.78
N ASN A 25 12.95 -2.65 -4.06
CA ASN A 25 14.24 -3.32 -4.04
C ASN A 25 14.39 -4.32 -5.19
N GLN A 26 15.18 -3.96 -6.20
CA GLN A 26 15.48 -4.82 -7.35
C GLN A 26 16.32 -6.06 -6.97
N HIS A 27 16.97 -6.06 -5.81
CA HIS A 27 17.80 -7.17 -5.33
C HIS A 27 17.08 -8.07 -4.32
N HIS A 28 15.84 -7.74 -3.91
CA HIS A 28 15.08 -8.58 -2.98
C HIS A 28 14.62 -9.87 -3.67
N SER A 29 14.84 -11.02 -3.04
CA SER A 29 14.48 -12.34 -3.57
C SER A 29 13.02 -12.39 -4.03
N GLU A 30 12.11 -11.87 -3.20
CA GLU A 30 10.67 -11.80 -3.49
C GLU A 30 10.23 -10.46 -4.13
N GLY A 31 10.85 -9.33 -3.76
CA GLY A 31 10.38 -7.98 -4.07
C GLY A 31 10.82 -7.48 -5.45
N LYS A 32 11.85 -8.10 -6.05
CA LYS A 32 12.42 -7.67 -7.34
C LYS A 32 11.41 -7.52 -8.47
N HIS A 33 10.39 -8.39 -8.53
CA HIS A 33 9.37 -8.32 -9.56
C HIS A 33 8.47 -7.08 -9.38
N LYS A 34 8.16 -6.71 -8.13
CA LYS A 34 7.42 -5.47 -7.82
C LYS A 34 8.24 -4.25 -8.21
N ALA A 35 9.52 -4.23 -7.81
CA ALA A 35 10.43 -3.14 -8.12
C ALA A 35 10.58 -2.93 -9.64
N SER A 36 10.70 -4.02 -10.41
CA SER A 36 10.79 -3.95 -11.86
C SER A 36 9.53 -3.38 -12.50
N ILE A 37 8.34 -3.75 -12.02
CA ILE A 37 7.08 -3.24 -12.56
C ILE A 37 6.90 -1.77 -12.19
N PHE A 38 7.16 -1.39 -10.93
CA PHE A 38 7.12 0.02 -10.51
C PHE A 38 8.04 0.89 -11.38
N ALA A 39 9.27 0.42 -11.63
CA ALA A 39 10.23 1.13 -12.50
C ALA A 39 9.71 1.31 -13.93
N ALA A 40 8.99 0.32 -14.49
CA ALA A 40 8.39 0.41 -15.83
C ALA A 40 7.33 1.53 -15.94
N PHE A 41 6.73 1.94 -14.81
CA PHE A 41 5.78 3.06 -14.73
C PHE A 41 6.40 4.34 -14.14
N GLY A 42 7.73 4.40 -14.02
CA GLY A 42 8.46 5.57 -13.53
C GLY A 42 8.48 5.73 -12.01
N ILE A 43 7.97 4.76 -11.25
CA ILE A 43 8.00 4.76 -9.79
C ILE A 43 9.28 4.05 -9.33
N SER A 44 10.26 4.80 -8.87
CA SER A 44 11.52 4.24 -8.33
C SER A 44 12.05 4.97 -7.10
N ASP A 45 11.46 6.12 -6.77
CA ASP A 45 11.81 6.90 -5.59
C ASP A 45 10.90 6.55 -4.40
N VAL A 46 11.52 6.34 -3.24
CA VAL A 46 10.83 5.93 -2.00
C VAL A 46 9.90 7.03 -1.50
N PHE A 47 10.33 8.29 -1.57
CA PHE A 47 9.52 9.42 -1.09
C PHE A 47 8.31 9.65 -1.99
N MET A 48 8.50 9.56 -3.31
CA MET A 48 7.42 9.59 -4.29
C MET A 48 6.38 8.52 -4.00
N LEU A 49 6.80 7.24 -3.91
CA LEU A 49 5.87 6.14 -3.64
C LEU A 49 5.15 6.33 -2.30
N LYS A 50 5.88 6.75 -1.25
CA LYS A 50 5.29 7.03 0.06
C LYS A 50 4.22 8.11 -0.02
N SER A 51 4.49 9.22 -0.70
CA SER A 51 3.54 10.33 -0.87
C SER A 51 2.28 9.88 -1.61
N LEU A 52 2.44 9.14 -2.72
CA LEU A 52 1.31 8.59 -3.48
C LEU A 52 0.43 7.68 -2.62
N LEU A 53 1.03 6.81 -1.81
CA LEU A 53 0.31 5.89 -0.93
C LEU A 53 -0.44 6.63 0.19
N LEU A 54 0.17 7.66 0.79
CA LEU A 54 -0.45 8.45 1.86
C LEU A 54 -1.57 9.36 1.33
N GLU A 55 -1.45 9.86 0.10
CA GLU A 55 -2.54 10.59 -0.54
C GLU A 55 -3.71 9.65 -0.83
N ALA A 56 -3.45 8.53 -1.50
CA ALA A 56 -4.48 7.58 -1.91
C ALA A 56 -5.22 6.94 -0.72
N VAL A 57 -4.54 6.62 0.38
CA VAL A 57 -5.20 6.01 1.55
C VAL A 57 -6.24 6.94 2.18
N VAL A 58 -6.09 8.26 2.01
CA VAL A 58 -7.02 9.28 2.51
C VAL A 58 -8.10 9.61 1.48
N SER A 59 -7.75 9.69 0.19
CA SER A 59 -8.67 10.15 -0.86
C SER A 59 -9.55 9.05 -1.46
N GLU A 60 -9.11 7.79 -1.42
CA GLU A 60 -9.78 6.68 -2.09
C GLU A 60 -10.60 5.81 -1.14
N LEU A 61 -11.55 5.06 -1.71
CA LEU A 61 -12.29 4.05 -0.98
C LEU A 61 -11.45 2.77 -0.81
N ALA A 62 -11.60 2.16 0.36
CA ALA A 62 -11.01 0.87 0.68
C ALA A 62 -12.03 -0.27 0.54
N VAL A 63 -11.53 -1.42 0.11
CA VAL A 63 -12.24 -2.70 0.20
C VAL A 63 -11.79 -3.40 1.47
N LEU A 64 -12.73 -3.74 2.36
CA LEU A 64 -12.43 -4.63 3.49
C LEU A 64 -12.28 -6.07 2.97
N GLU A 65 -11.05 -6.58 2.99
CA GLU A 65 -10.69 -7.89 2.47
C GLU A 65 -10.90 -9.00 3.50
N ARG A 66 -10.47 -8.77 4.75
CA ARG A 66 -10.65 -9.74 5.84
C ARG A 66 -10.71 -9.09 7.21
N ILE A 67 -11.35 -9.79 8.14
CA ILE A 67 -11.29 -9.54 9.58
C ILE A 67 -10.91 -10.87 10.26
N ASP A 68 -9.82 -10.86 11.03
CA ASP A 68 -9.32 -12.04 11.74
C ASP A 68 -8.77 -11.65 13.13
N GLU A 69 -8.11 -12.59 13.80
CA GLU A 69 -7.51 -12.36 15.13
C GLU A 69 -6.39 -11.31 15.14
N TYR A 70 -5.75 -11.05 14.00
CA TYR A 70 -4.69 -10.07 13.84
C TYR A 70 -5.23 -8.66 13.60
N GLY A 71 -6.45 -8.52 13.10
CA GLY A 71 -7.12 -7.25 12.89
C GLY A 71 -7.95 -7.21 11.62
N ARG A 72 -7.97 -6.04 10.97
CA ARG A 72 -8.74 -5.79 9.75
C ARG A 72 -7.80 -5.46 8.60
N LEU A 73 -7.92 -6.17 7.49
CA LEU A 73 -7.15 -5.90 6.28
C LEU A 73 -8.01 -5.17 5.25
N TYR A 74 -7.44 -4.14 4.67
CA TYR A 74 -8.05 -3.31 3.66
C TYR A 74 -7.17 -3.28 2.42
N ASN A 75 -7.80 -3.18 1.26
CA ASN A 75 -7.14 -2.89 0.00
C ASN A 75 -7.61 -1.53 -0.52
N VAL A 76 -6.66 -0.66 -0.86
CA VAL A 76 -6.90 0.65 -1.48
C VAL A 76 -6.25 0.66 -2.84
N GLY A 77 -7.08 0.79 -3.88
CA GLY A 77 -6.65 0.85 -5.28
C GLY A 77 -6.70 2.27 -5.82
N PHE A 78 -5.68 2.67 -6.56
CA PHE A 78 -5.61 3.97 -7.24
C PHE A 78 -4.82 3.87 -8.54
N TYR A 79 -4.81 4.93 -9.35
CA TYR A 79 -4.02 4.98 -10.59
C TYR A 79 -2.90 6.01 -10.51
N TYR A 80 -1.73 5.65 -11.02
CA TYR A 80 -0.63 6.58 -11.25
C TYR A 80 -0.03 6.33 -12.64
N ASN A 81 0.00 7.36 -13.51
CA ASN A 81 0.47 7.22 -14.89
C ASN A 81 -0.12 6.00 -15.63
N ALA A 82 -1.46 5.83 -15.55
CA ALA A 82 -2.20 4.68 -16.07
C ALA A 82 -1.83 3.30 -15.48
N ALA A 83 -0.95 3.26 -14.48
CA ALA A 83 -0.64 2.06 -13.72
C ALA A 83 -1.67 1.88 -12.58
N PRO A 84 -2.41 0.77 -12.54
CA PRO A 84 -3.25 0.44 -11.40
C PRO A 84 -2.39 0.01 -10.21
N VAL A 85 -2.34 0.83 -9.17
CA VAL A 85 -1.63 0.54 -7.92
C VAL A 85 -2.61 -0.04 -6.90
N GLN A 86 -2.24 -1.13 -6.25
CA GLN A 86 -2.93 -1.68 -5.08
C GLN A 86 -2.06 -1.52 -3.85
N SER A 87 -2.67 -1.07 -2.76
CA SER A 87 -2.01 -0.91 -1.47
C SER A 87 -2.81 -1.61 -0.38
N ILE A 88 -2.13 -2.50 0.35
CA ILE A 88 -2.74 -3.34 1.38
C ILE A 88 -2.39 -2.77 2.74
N TRP A 89 -3.41 -2.55 3.55
CA TRP A 89 -3.33 -1.90 4.85
C TRP A 89 -3.92 -2.79 5.93
N MET A 90 -3.30 -2.79 7.11
CA MET A 90 -3.81 -3.50 8.28
C MET A 90 -4.00 -2.53 9.44
N ILE A 91 -5.20 -2.53 10.01
CA ILE A 91 -5.44 -2.00 11.36
C ILE A 91 -5.39 -3.21 12.29
N ARG A 92 -4.33 -3.31 13.11
CA ARG A 92 -4.15 -4.46 13.99
C ARG A 92 -5.14 -4.43 15.14
N LYS A 93 -5.39 -5.60 15.75
CA LYS A 93 -6.19 -5.69 16.97
C LYS A 93 -5.54 -4.84 18.07
N GLY A 94 -6.32 -3.92 18.65
CA GLY A 94 -5.86 -2.99 19.69
C GLY A 94 -5.16 -1.73 19.16
N GLU A 95 -5.00 -1.60 17.84
CA GLU A 95 -4.60 -0.37 17.18
C GLU A 95 -5.81 0.28 16.51
N ASP A 96 -5.70 1.58 16.25
CA ASP A 96 -6.71 2.37 15.55
C ASP A 96 -6.19 3.00 14.26
N PHE A 97 -4.90 2.91 13.96
CA PHE A 97 -4.32 3.46 12.74
C PHE A 97 -3.88 2.37 11.74
N PRO A 98 -3.96 2.65 10.43
CA PRO A 98 -3.61 1.69 9.40
C PRO A 98 -2.10 1.64 9.15
N ARG A 99 -1.58 0.43 8.96
CA ARG A 99 -0.17 0.19 8.63
C ARG A 99 -0.06 -0.43 7.25
N LEU A 100 0.86 0.06 6.42
CA LEU A 100 1.12 -0.53 5.12
C LEU A 100 1.68 -1.95 5.28
N VAL A 101 0.98 -2.91 4.69
CA VAL A 101 1.40 -4.31 4.60
C VAL A 101 2.27 -4.52 3.36
N THR A 102 1.79 -4.09 2.19
CA THR A 102 2.50 -4.14 0.89
C THR A 102 1.82 -3.21 -0.12
N CYS A 103 2.51 -2.87 -1.20
CA CYS A 103 1.89 -2.29 -2.39
C CYS A 103 2.48 -2.91 -3.67
N TYR A 104 1.75 -2.85 -4.78
CA TYR A 104 2.19 -3.36 -6.09
C TYR A 104 1.33 -2.80 -7.22
N ILE A 105 1.82 -2.88 -8.46
CA ILE A 105 0.99 -2.66 -9.65
C ILE A 105 0.19 -3.94 -9.94
N SER A 106 -1.14 -3.84 -10.01
CA SER A 106 -2.03 -4.97 -10.33
C SER A 106 -2.30 -5.02 -11.84
N GLN A 107 -1.54 -5.84 -12.57
CA GLN A 107 -1.84 -6.14 -13.98
C GLN A 107 -3.01 -7.11 -14.11
#